data_AF-A0A9J5Y082-F1
#
_entry.id   AF-A0A9J5Y082-F1
#
_cell.length_a   1.000
_cell.length_b   1.000
_cell.length_c   1.000
_cell.angle_alpha   90.00
_cell.angle_beta   90.00
_cell.angle_gamma   90.00
#
_symmetry.space_group_name_H-M   'P 1'
#
loop_
_entity.id
_entity.type
_entity.pdbx_description
1 polymer ?
#
loop_
_entity_poly.entity_id
_entity_poly.type
_entity_poly.pdbx_seq_one_letter_code
_entity_poly.pdbx_strand_id
1 'polypeptide(L)'
;MSFPTRPESHSELHSVSAALIRELLPVVKFSELVDPPESCAVCLYEFDGEDEIRRLTNCRHIFHRSCLDRWMDHDQKTCPLCRTPFIPDDMQESFNERLWLASGISDFYGEYSPVAAGL
;
A
#
# COMPACT_ATOMS: atom_id res chain seq x y z
N MET A 1 -15.33 11.45 -37.05
CA MET A 1 -14.20 12.01 -36.26
C MET A 1 -13.96 11.05 -35.13
N SER A 2 -13.07 10.09 -35.34
CA SER A 2 -12.80 9.02 -34.37
C SER A 2 -11.64 9.51 -33.51
N PHE A 3 -11.90 9.75 -32.23
CA PHE A 3 -10.84 10.04 -31.28
C PHE A 3 -9.91 8.82 -31.21
N PRO A 4 -8.58 8.98 -31.34
CA PRO A 4 -7.69 7.87 -31.08
C PRO A 4 -7.86 7.49 -29.60
N THR A 5 -8.33 6.27 -29.35
CA THR A 5 -8.33 5.69 -28.00
C THR A 5 -6.89 5.63 -27.55
N ARG A 6 -6.58 6.40 -26.50
CA ARG A 6 -5.27 6.34 -25.83
C ARG A 6 -4.99 4.87 -25.54
N PRO A 7 -3.88 4.30 -26.04
CA PRO A 7 -3.57 2.91 -25.74
C PRO A 7 -3.51 2.78 -24.22
N GLU A 8 -4.23 1.81 -23.67
CA GLU A 8 -4.13 1.45 -22.26
C GLU A 8 -2.72 0.89 -22.03
N SER A 9 -1.78 1.79 -21.78
CA SER A 9 -0.51 1.42 -21.18
C SER A 9 -0.82 1.04 -19.73
N HIS A 10 -1.18 -0.23 -19.52
CA HIS A 10 -1.09 -0.91 -18.22
C HIS A 10 0.39 -1.06 -17.83
N SER A 11 1.13 0.05 -17.86
CA SER A 11 2.36 0.19 -17.10
C SER A 11 1.89 0.32 -15.67
N GLU A 12 1.65 -0.82 -15.02
CA GLU A 12 1.41 -0.93 -13.59
C GLU A 12 2.65 -0.41 -12.83
N LEU A 13 2.77 0.91 -12.78
CA LEU A 13 3.59 1.60 -11.81
C LEU A 13 2.89 1.39 -10.48
N HIS A 14 3.00 0.18 -9.92
CA HIS A 14 2.68 -0.03 -8.52
C HIS A 14 3.43 1.03 -7.74
N SER A 15 2.70 1.81 -6.95
CA SER A 15 3.35 2.79 -6.10
C SER A 15 4.34 2.04 -5.21
N VAL A 16 5.59 2.51 -5.15
CA VAL A 16 6.63 1.91 -4.31
C VAL A 16 6.15 1.82 -2.86
N SER A 17 5.38 2.82 -2.43
CA SER A 17 4.68 2.84 -1.15
C SER A 17 3.67 1.70 -1.00
N ALA A 18 2.81 1.43 -1.99
CA ALA A 18 1.87 0.30 -1.92
C ALA A 18 2.60 -1.04 -1.83
N ALA A 19 3.65 -1.24 -2.62
CA ALA A 19 4.45 -2.46 -2.57
C ALA A 19 5.01 -2.70 -1.16
N LEU A 20 5.63 -1.68 -0.55
CA LEU A 20 6.16 -1.78 0.81
C LEU A 20 5.06 -2.02 1.86
N ILE A 21 3.91 -1.36 1.76
CA ILE A 21 2.81 -1.57 2.71
C ILE A 21 2.27 -3.01 2.59
N ARG A 22 2.16 -3.55 1.38
CA ARG A 22 1.69 -4.93 1.13
C ARG A 22 2.58 -5.99 1.77
N GLU A 23 3.89 -5.74 1.90
CA GLU A 23 4.82 -6.62 2.59
C GLU A 23 4.57 -6.66 4.11
N LEU A 24 4.04 -5.58 4.68
CA LEU A 24 3.80 -5.46 6.13
C LEU A 24 2.46 -6.05 6.56
N LEU A 25 1.50 -6.12 5.64
CA LEU A 25 0.15 -6.60 5.94
C LEU A 25 0.04 -8.09 5.58
N PRO A 26 -0.16 -8.99 6.55
CA PRO A 26 -0.27 -10.42 6.25
C PRO A 26 -1.53 -10.73 5.42
N VAL A 27 -1.42 -11.78 4.61
CA VAL A 27 -2.55 -12.40 3.90
C VAL A 27 -2.85 -13.73 4.57
N VAL A 28 -4.12 -13.98 4.87
CA VAL A 28 -4.63 -15.23 5.45
C VAL A 28 -5.89 -15.65 4.71
N LYS A 29 -6.28 -16.93 4.79
CA LYS A 29 -7.58 -17.36 4.29
C LYS A 29 -8.70 -16.93 5.23
N PHE A 30 -9.87 -16.60 4.68
CA PHE A 30 -11.04 -16.23 5.49
C PHE A 30 -11.46 -17.35 6.44
N SER A 31 -11.41 -18.61 5.99
CA SER A 31 -11.73 -19.80 6.81
C SER A 31 -10.84 -19.98 8.06
N GLU A 32 -9.71 -19.29 8.15
CA GLU A 32 -8.80 -19.34 9.31
C GLU A 32 -9.16 -18.31 10.40
N LEU A 33 -10.13 -17.42 10.14
CA LEU A 33 -10.56 -16.38 11.08
C LEU A 33 -11.64 -16.88 12.04
N VAL A 34 -11.60 -16.42 13.29
CA VAL A 34 -12.61 -16.71 14.32
C VAL A 34 -13.53 -15.50 14.48
N ASP A 35 -14.84 -15.71 14.30
CA ASP A 35 -15.89 -14.67 14.40
C ASP A 35 -15.63 -13.41 13.55
N PRO A 36 -15.25 -13.53 12.25
CA PRO A 36 -15.04 -12.37 11.39
C PRO A 36 -16.38 -11.75 10.91
N PRO A 37 -16.38 -10.47 10.48
CA PRO A 37 -17.45 -9.91 9.69
C PRO A 37 -17.72 -10.74 8.43
N GLU A 38 -18.97 -10.79 7.98
CA GLU A 38 -19.38 -11.64 6.85
C GLU A 38 -19.10 -11.02 5.47
N SER A 39 -18.88 -9.71 5.36
CA SER A 39 -18.73 -9.02 4.08
C SER A 39 -17.60 -8.00 4.04
N CYS A 40 -17.03 -7.81 2.85
CA CYS A 40 -16.01 -6.82 2.60
C CYS A 40 -16.62 -5.43 2.42
N ALA A 41 -16.23 -4.47 3.26
CA ALA A 41 -16.77 -3.11 3.19
C ALA A 41 -16.31 -2.29 1.96
N VAL A 42 -15.41 -2.81 1.13
CA VAL A 42 -14.95 -2.14 -0.11
C VAL A 42 -15.80 -2.56 -1.31
N CYS A 43 -15.96 -3.86 -1.54
CA CYS A 43 -16.71 -4.38 -2.68
C CYS A 43 -18.17 -4.74 -2.35
N LEU A 44 -18.51 -4.77 -1.06
CA LEU A 44 -19.84 -5.10 -0.51
C LEU A 44 -20.29 -6.56 -0.78
N TYR A 45 -19.38 -7.45 -1.16
CA TYR A 45 -19.65 -8.88 -1.30
C TYR A 45 -19.31 -9.64 -0.01
N GLU A 46 -20.03 -10.74 0.23
CA GLU A 46 -19.72 -11.71 1.28
C GLU A 46 -18.35 -12.35 1.05
N PHE A 47 -17.71 -12.77 2.14
CA PHE A 47 -16.50 -13.57 2.09
C PHE A 47 -16.82 -15.05 1.91
N ASP A 48 -16.04 -15.72 1.07
CA ASP A 48 -15.99 -17.17 0.96
C ASP A 48 -14.83 -17.74 1.79
N GLY A 49 -14.93 -19.01 2.22
CA GLY A 49 -13.90 -19.66 3.03
C GLY A 49 -12.51 -19.70 2.38
N GLU A 50 -12.44 -19.76 1.06
CA GLU A 50 -11.19 -19.76 0.30
C GLU A 50 -10.67 -18.36 -0.04
N ASP A 51 -11.41 -17.30 0.29
CA ASP A 51 -10.98 -15.94 0.00
C ASP A 51 -9.69 -15.58 0.75
N GLU A 52 -8.77 -14.96 0.02
CA GLU A 52 -7.58 -14.33 0.62
C GLU A 52 -7.94 -12.97 1.20
N ILE A 53 -7.62 -12.77 2.47
CA ILE A 53 -8.00 -11.61 3.26
C ILE A 53 -6.74 -10.92 3.76
N ARG A 54 -6.75 -9.58 3.72
CA ARG A 54 -5.81 -8.77 4.48
C ARG A 54 -6.48 -8.26 5.74
N ARG A 55 -5.86 -8.55 6.88
CA ARG A 55 -6.25 -8.02 8.19
C ARG A 55 -5.28 -6.93 8.60
N LEU A 56 -5.80 -5.74 8.83
CA LEU A 56 -4.99 -4.60 9.27
C LEU A 56 -4.54 -4.79 10.73
N THR A 57 -3.25 -4.69 11.00
CA THR A 57 -2.66 -4.97 12.33
C THR A 57 -3.03 -3.92 13.39
N ASN A 58 -3.20 -2.67 12.96
CA ASN A 58 -3.51 -1.50 13.78
C ASN A 58 -4.98 -1.44 14.25
N CYS A 59 -5.94 -1.80 13.38
CA CYS A 59 -7.38 -1.65 13.65
C CYS A 59 -8.19 -2.94 13.48
N ARG A 60 -7.56 -4.05 13.09
CA ARG A 60 -8.14 -5.40 12.93
C ARG A 60 -9.24 -5.56 11.89
N HIS A 61 -9.65 -4.50 11.20
CA HIS A 61 -10.56 -4.56 10.05
C HIS A 61 -9.99 -5.45 8.94
N ILE A 62 -10.89 -6.19 8.28
CA ILE A 62 -10.58 -7.16 7.24
C ILE A 62 -11.19 -6.76 5.90
N PHE A 63 -10.49 -7.09 4.82
CA PHE A 63 -10.92 -6.86 3.44
C PHE A 63 -10.36 -7.96 2.54
N HIS A 64 -11.00 -8.22 1.40
CA HIS A 64 -10.38 -9.06 0.37
C HIS A 64 -9.00 -8.49 0.03
N ARG A 65 -8.00 -9.37 -0.11
CA ARG A 65 -6.64 -9.01 -0.50
C ARG A 65 -6.66 -8.07 -1.71
N SER A 66 -7.37 -8.46 -2.76
CA SER A 66 -7.49 -7.70 -4.01
C SER A 66 -8.13 -6.32 -3.81
N CYS A 67 -9.12 -6.20 -2.92
CA CYS A 67 -9.80 -4.94 -2.64
C CYS A 67 -8.88 -3.95 -1.92
N LEU A 68 -8.16 -4.43 -0.89
CA LEU A 68 -7.22 -3.57 -0.17
C LEU A 68 -5.96 -3.29 -0.99
N ASP A 69 -5.50 -4.23 -1.81
CA ASP A 69 -4.39 -4.04 -2.73
C ASP A 69 -4.67 -2.91 -3.72
N ARG A 70 -5.83 -2.91 -4.37
CA ARG A 70 -6.25 -1.81 -5.27
C ARG A 70 -6.39 -0.49 -4.53
N TRP A 71 -6.90 -0.51 -3.29
CA TRP A 71 -6.98 0.69 -2.46
C TRP A 71 -5.60 1.33 -2.26
N MET A 72 -4.57 0.51 -1.97
CA MET A 72 -3.18 0.97 -1.85
C MET A 72 -2.60 1.49 -3.17
N ASP A 73 -2.95 0.88 -4.31
CA ASP A 73 -2.51 1.36 -5.64
C ASP A 73 -3.02 2.75 -5.98
N HIS A 74 -4.19 3.12 -5.44
CA HIS A 74 -4.73 4.48 -5.52
C HIS A 74 -4.14 5.44 -4.47
N ASP A 75 -2.92 5.16 -4.01
CA ASP A 75 -2.12 5.91 -3.04
C ASP A 75 -2.78 6.10 -1.66
N GLN A 76 -3.79 5.28 -1.34
CA GLN A 76 -4.44 5.32 -0.04
C GLN A 76 -3.65 4.51 0.99
N LYS A 77 -3.29 5.16 2.10
CA LYS A 77 -2.46 4.56 3.17
C LYS A 77 -3.21 4.38 4.49
N THR A 78 -4.55 4.35 4.43
CA THR A 78 -5.44 4.30 5.59
C THR A 78 -6.54 3.27 5.42
N CYS A 79 -7.04 2.75 6.55
CA CYS A 79 -8.15 1.81 6.58
C CYS A 79 -9.40 2.41 5.89
N PRO A 80 -10.02 1.71 4.92
CA PRO A 80 -11.26 2.16 4.27
C PRO A 80 -12.42 2.42 5.24
N LEU A 81 -12.46 1.73 6.38
CA LEU A 81 -13.55 1.84 7.37
C LEU A 81 -13.33 2.96 8.40
N CYS A 82 -12.14 3.00 9.02
CA CYS A 82 -11.89 3.86 10.18
C CYS A 82 -10.77 4.88 9.98
N ARG A 83 -10.16 4.91 8.79
CA ARG A 83 -9.07 5.83 8.41
C ARG A 83 -7.80 5.73 9.23
N THR A 84 -7.66 4.72 10.10
CA THR A 84 -6.40 4.46 10.82
C THR A 84 -5.26 4.21 9.81
N PRO A 85 -4.11 4.88 9.93
CA PRO A 85 -2.97 4.72 9.01
C PRO A 85 -2.38 3.31 9.05
N PHE A 86 -2.08 2.72 7.89
CA PHE A 86 -1.49 1.38 7.81
C PHE A 86 -0.14 1.26 8.52
N ILE A 87 0.63 2.36 8.54
CA ILE A 87 1.92 2.47 9.22
C ILE A 87 1.68 3.21 10.55
N PRO A 88 1.95 2.57 11.70
CA PRO A 88 1.93 3.23 13.01
C PRO A 88 2.90 4.42 13.08
N ASP A 89 2.58 5.41 13.92
CA ASP A 89 3.38 6.65 14.05
C ASP A 89 4.84 6.40 14.43
N ASP A 90 5.08 5.43 15.32
CA ASP A 90 6.42 5.01 15.76
C ASP A 90 7.23 4.26 14.68
N MET A 91 6.58 3.82 13.60
CA MET A 91 7.22 3.15 12.46
C MET A 91 7.38 4.06 11.23
N GLN A 92 6.87 5.29 11.26
CA GLN A 92 6.85 6.16 10.08
C GLN A 92 8.25 6.53 9.57
N GLU A 93 9.20 6.83 10.46
CA GLU A 93 10.57 7.20 10.04
C GLU A 93 11.25 6.06 9.28
N SER A 94 11.24 4.86 9.84
CA SER A 94 11.80 3.66 9.21
C SER A 94 11.12 3.32 7.89
N PHE A 95 9.79 3.51 7.81
CA PHE A 95 9.06 3.31 6.57
C PHE A 95 9.45 4.34 5.49
N ASN A 96 9.57 5.62 5.87
CA ASN A 96 9.96 6.69 4.96
C ASN A 96 11.39 6.52 4.44
N GLU A 97 12.32 6.06 5.30
CA GLU A 97 13.68 5.71 4.89
C GLU A 97 13.67 4.57 3.85
N ARG A 98 12.93 3.49 4.11
CA ARG A 98 12.77 2.38 3.14
C ARG A 98 12.14 2.85 1.84
N LEU A 99 11.13 3.72 1.90
CA LEU A 99 10.48 4.28 0.73
C LEU A 99 11.45 5.13 -0.09
N TRP A 100 12.23 6.00 0.55
CA TRP A 100 13.24 6.82 -0.11
C TRP A 100 14.28 5.97 -0.85
N LEU A 101 14.82 4.95 -0.18
CA LEU A 101 15.78 4.02 -0.76
C LEU A 101 15.18 3.26 -1.95
N ALA A 102 13.96 2.74 -1.79
CA ALA A 102 13.27 2.00 -2.85
C ALA A 102 12.83 2.88 -4.03
N SER A 103 12.72 4.19 -3.84
CA SER A 103 12.37 5.15 -4.89
C SER A 103 13.55 5.53 -5.79
N GLY A 104 14.78 5.10 -5.45
CA GLY A 104 15.98 5.40 -6.24
C GLY A 104 16.44 6.87 -6.16
N ILE A 105 15.98 7.63 -5.17
CA ILE A 105 16.32 9.05 -5.01
C ILE A 105 17.68 9.24 -4.30
N SER A 106 18.24 8.17 -3.70
CA SER A 106 19.52 8.21 -2.99
C SER A 106 20.70 8.66 -3.85
N ASP A 107 20.66 8.46 -5.17
CA ASP A 107 21.79 8.71 -6.06
C ASP A 107 21.99 10.20 -6.39
N PHE A 108 21.09 11.09 -5.97
CA PHE A 108 21.15 12.51 -6.35
C PHE A 108 21.75 13.44 -5.28
N TYR A 109 21.80 13.02 -4.01
CA TYR A 109 22.29 13.86 -2.89
C TYR A 109 23.78 13.66 -2.56
N GLY A 110 24.53 12.96 -3.42
CA GLY A 110 25.98 12.79 -3.29
C GLY A 110 26.83 13.93 -3.88
N GLU A 111 26.24 14.83 -4.70
CA GLU A 111 27.01 15.86 -5.43
C GLU A 111 26.95 17.28 -4.85
N TYR A 112 26.17 17.56 -3.80
CA TYR A 112 26.31 18.83 -3.09
C TYR A 112 27.46 18.76 -2.07
N SER A 113 28.67 18.53 -2.58
CA SER A 113 29.89 18.89 -1.86
C SER A 113 29.88 20.43 -1.70
N PRO A 114 29.94 20.97 -0.48
CA PRO A 114 30.29 22.37 -0.32
C PRO A 114 31.66 22.51 -0.94
N VAL A 115 31.76 23.22 -2.06
CA VAL A 115 33.04 23.74 -2.54
C VAL A 115 33.75 24.31 -1.33
N ALA A 116 34.89 23.71 -0.98
CA ALA A 116 35.75 24.23 0.06
C ALA A 116 36.02 25.68 -0.28
N ALA A 117 35.41 26.60 0.48
CA ALA A 117 35.73 28.02 0.45
C ALA A 117 37.13 28.18 1.05
N GLY A 118 38.14 27.87 0.25
CA GLY A 118 39.52 28.27 0.48
C GLY A 118 39.74 29.62 -0.19
N LEU A 119 39.63 30.69 0.60
CA LEU A 119 40.38 31.93 0.47
C LEU A 119 40.66 32.47 1.89
#